data_AF-A0A382YHC4-F1
#
_entry.id   AF-A0A382YHC4-F1
#
_cell.length_a   1.000
_cell.length_b   1.000
_cell.length_c   1.000
_cell.angle_alpha   90.00
_cell.angle_beta   90.00
_cell.angle_gamma   90.00
#
_symmetry.space_group_name_H-M   'P 1'
#
loop_
_entity.id
_entity.type
_entity.pdbx_description
1 polymer ?
#
loop_
_entity_poly.entity_id
_entity_poly.type
_entity_poly.pdbx_seq_one_letter_code
_entity_poly.pdbx_strand_id
1 'polypeptide(L)' 'MRGTLETIVGAMFAGKTSELLKRILWAEHQGKNILVIKSKLDNRYAEELISTHNNLSHQCFPIENWQEAKLKFT' A
#
# COMPACT_ATOMS: atom_id res chain seq x y z
N MET A 1 11.60 9.66 19.39
CA MET A 1 11.53 8.52 18.45
C MET A 1 11.56 9.10 17.03
N ARG A 2 12.34 8.56 16.10
CA ARG A 2 12.40 9.04 14.70
C ARG A 2 11.67 8.05 13.80
N GLY A 3 10.83 8.54 12.89
CA GLY A 3 10.23 7.72 11.83
C GLY A 3 11.22 7.48 10.69
N THR A 4 10.99 6.43 9.90
CA THR A 4 11.74 6.14 8.67
C THR A 4 10.85 6.35 7.44
N LEU A 5 11.48 6.71 6.32
CA LEU A 5 10.84 6.76 5.01
C LEU A 5 11.63 5.84 4.08
N GLU A 6 10.95 4.87 3.49
CA GLU A 6 11.52 3.92 2.54
C GLU A 6 10.78 4.01 1.22
N THR A 7 11.50 3.82 0.11
CA THR A 7 10.93 3.86 -1.24
C THR A 7 11.25 2.57 -1.98
N ILE A 8 10.25 2.05 -2.71
CA ILE A 8 10.38 0.91 -3.62
C ILE A 8 10.12 1.46 -5.03
N VAL A 9 11.17 1.55 -5.85
CA VAL A 9 11.13 2.20 -7.17
C VAL A 9 11.53 1.24 -8.29
N GLY A 10 11.13 1.55 -9.52
CA GLY A 10 11.40 0.73 -10.70
C GLY A 10 10.32 0.87 -11.78
N ALA A 11 10.60 0.37 -12.98
CA ALA A 11 9.65 0.35 -14.11
C ALA A 11 8.37 -0.43 -13.77
N MET A 12 7.30 -0.26 -14.55
CA MET A 12 6.14 -1.16 -14.47
C MET A 12 6.60 -2.62 -14.64
N PHE A 13 5.93 -3.56 -13.96
CA PHE A 13 6.29 -4.98 -13.92
C PHE A 13 7.61 -5.34 -13.20
N ALA A 14 8.38 -4.37 -12.70
CA ALA A 14 9.61 -4.64 -11.93
C ALA A 14 9.38 -5.16 -10.48
N GLY A 15 8.19 -5.68 -10.15
CA GLY A 15 7.92 -6.29 -8.84
C GLY A 15 7.72 -5.34 -7.65
N LYS A 16 7.53 -4.02 -7.87
CA LYS A 16 7.34 -3.04 -6.78
C LYS A 16 6.22 -3.42 -5.81
N THR A 17 5.03 -3.75 -6.33
CA THR A 17 3.88 -4.13 -5.51
C THR A 17 4.12 -5.47 -4.80
N SER A 18 4.85 -6.39 -5.42
CA SER A 18 5.19 -7.67 -4.81
C SER A 18 6.08 -7.51 -3.58
N GLU A 19 7.10 -6.64 -3.65
CA GLU A 19 7.94 -6.32 -2.49
C GLU A 19 7.16 -5.56 -1.41
N LEU A 20 6.25 -4.64 -1.79
CA LEU A 20 5.38 -3.96 -0.84
C LEU A 20 4.46 -4.95 -0.10
N LEU A 21 3.81 -5.87 -0.81
CA LEU A 21 2.94 -6.91 -0.23
C LEU A 21 3.72 -7.84 0.70
N LYS A 22 4.96 -8.21 0.35
CA LYS A 22 5.83 -8.99 1.23
C LYS A 22 6.12 -8.25 2.54
N ARG A 23 6.40 -6.95 2.50
CA ARG A 23 6.64 -6.13 3.71
C ARG A 23 5.39 -5.99 4.57
N ILE A 24 4.22 -5.83 3.95
CA ILE A 24 2.92 -5.82 4.63
C ILE A 24 2.72 -7.15 5.38
N LEU A 25 2.88 -8.27 4.69
CA LEU A 25 2.74 -9.61 5.30
C LEU A 25 3.64 -9.78 6.53
N TRP A 26 4.92 -9.35 6.45
CA TRP A 26 5.82 -9.42 7.58
C TRP A 26 5.43 -8.50 8.74
N ALA A 27 4.87 -7.31 8.45
CA ALA A 27 4.41 -6.39 9.46
C ALA A 27 3.19 -6.94 10.22
N GLU A 28 2.23 -7.54 9.50
CA GLU A 28 1.07 -8.20 10.09
C GLU A 28 1.47 -9.41 10.93
N HIS A 29 2.40 -10.24 10.45
CA HIS A 29 2.91 -11.38 11.23
C HIS A 29 3.59 -10.96 12.54
N GLN A 30 4.17 -9.75 12.58
CA GLN A 30 4.73 -9.15 13.79
C GLN A 30 3.67 -8.47 14.68
N GLY A 31 2.40 -8.49 14.31
CA GLY A 31 1.32 -7.81 15.05
C GLY A 31 1.40 -6.29 14.99
N LYS A 32 2.03 -5.73 13.94
CA LYS A 32 2.11 -4.27 13.79
C LYS A 32 0.78 -3.72 13.29
N ASN A 33 0.33 -2.62 13.90
CA ASN A 33 -0.77 -1.83 13.36
C ASN A 33 -0.29 -1.12 12.08
N ILE A 34 -0.89 -1.46 10.94
CA ILE A 34 -0.52 -0.93 9.64
C ILE A 34 -1.72 -0.25 8.97
N LEU A 35 -1.45 0.82 8.22
CA LEU A 35 -2.39 1.48 7.34
C LEU A 35 -1.86 1.39 5.90
N VAL A 36 -2.61 0.72 5.03
CA VAL A 36 -2.28 0.62 3.61
C VAL A 36 -3.20 1.56 2.83
N ILE A 37 -2.60 2.49 2.09
CA ILE A 37 -3.31 3.48 1.29
C ILE A 37 -2.82 3.45 -0.16
N LYS A 38 -3.70 3.86 -1.07
CA LYS A 38 -3.35 4.13 -2.46
C LYS A 38 -4.11 5.35 -2.97
N SER A 39 -3.66 5.92 -4.08
CA SER A 39 -4.45 6.94 -4.78
C SER A 39 -5.73 6.31 -5.35
N LYS A 40 -6.87 7.00 -5.22
CA LYS A 40 -8.13 6.65 -5.90
C LYS A 40 -7.98 6.58 -7.42
N LEU A 41 -6.99 7.28 -8.00
CA LEU A 41 -6.69 7.23 -9.42
C LEU A 41 -6.13 5.86 -9.87
N ASP A 42 -5.58 5.06 -8.95
CA ASP A 42 -5.10 3.70 -9.27
C ASP A 42 -6.22 2.66 -9.08
N ASN A 43 -7.08 2.55 -10.08
CA ASN A 43 -8.22 1.63 -10.14
C ASN A 43 -8.05 0.50 -11.18
N ARG A 44 -6.84 0.32 -11.73
CA ARG A 44 -6.57 -0.59 -12.86
C ARG A 44 -6.93 -2.06 -12.60
N TYR A 45 -6.89 -2.48 -11.33
CA TYR A 45 -7.15 -3.87 -10.92
C TYR A 45 -8.32 -4.00 -9.94
N ALA A 46 -8.52 -3.03 -9.05
CA ALA A 46 -9.61 -3.00 -8.07
C ALA A 46 -9.66 -1.60 -7.45
N GLU A 47 -10.80 -1.21 -6.88
CA GLU A 47 -10.91 0.06 -6.13
C GLU A 47 -10.30 -0.03 -4.74
N GLU A 48 -10.50 -1.14 -4.02
CA GLU A 48 -10.11 -1.28 -2.61
C GLU A 48 -8.92 -2.22 -2.37
N LEU A 49 -8.26 -2.69 -3.44
CA LEU A 49 -7.08 -3.56 -3.33
C LEU A 49 -5.83 -2.92 -3.93
N ILE A 50 -4.68 -3.20 -3.30
CA ILE A 50 -3.38 -3.17 -3.99
C ILE A 50 -3.11 -4.58 -4.53
N SER A 51 -2.81 -4.68 -5.83
CA SER A 51 -2.70 -5.96 -6.52
C SER A 51 -1.46 -6.04 -7.39
N THR A 52 -0.92 -7.25 -7.48
CA THR A 52 0.14 -7.62 -8.42
C THR A 52 -0.45 -8.21 -9.70
N HIS A 53 0.38 -8.34 -10.74
CA HIS A 53 -0.03 -8.98 -12.00
C HIS A 53 -0.30 -10.48 -11.87
N ASN A 54 0.22 -11.14 -10.82
CA ASN A 54 -0.03 -12.56 -10.54
C ASN A 54 -1.10 -12.76 -9.46
N ASN A 55 -2.06 -11.82 -9.35
CA ASN A 55 -3.25 -11.89 -8.50
C ASN A 55 -3.00 -12.01 -6.98
N LEU A 56 -1.79 -11.70 -6.49
CA LEU A 56 -1.60 -11.41 -5.07
C LEU A 56 -2.15 -10.02 -4.77
N SER A 57 -2.95 -9.91 -3.71
CA SER A 57 -3.61 -8.66 -3.34
C SER A 57 -3.69 -8.47 -1.83
N HIS A 58 -3.92 -7.23 -1.43
CA HIS A 58 -4.20 -6.86 -0.04
C HIS A 58 -5.17 -5.68 0.00
N GLN A 59 -6.03 -5.66 1.02
CA GLN A 59 -6.97 -4.57 1.26
C GLN A 59 -6.25 -3.25 1.50
N CYS A 60 -6.80 -2.16 0.99
CA CYS A 60 -6.23 -0.83 1.17
C CYS A 60 -7.33 0.22 1.16
N PHE A 61 -7.02 1.39 1.72
CA PHE A 61 -7.92 2.53 1.71
C PHE A 61 -7.55 3.46 0.54
N PRO A 62 -8.38 3.54 -0.50
CA PRO A 62 -8.15 4.50 -1.57
C PRO A 62 -8.43 5.91 -1.07
N ILE A 63 -7.51 6.84 -1.31
CA ILE A 63 -7.60 8.25 -0.92
C ILE A 63 -7.46 9.16 -2.15
N GLU A 64 -8.18 10.28 -2.14
CA GLU A 64 -8.10 11.29 -3.20
C GLU A 64 -6.86 12.17 -3.02
N ASN A 65 -6.58 12.55 -1.77
CA ASN A 65 -5.45 13.39 -1.41
C ASN A 65 -5.02 13.11 0.05
N TRP A 66 -3.90 13.73 0.46
CA TRP A 66 -3.35 13.52 1.79
C TRP A 66 -4.22 14.13 2.91
N GLN A 67 -5.01 15.17 2.61
CA GLN A 67 -5.93 15.78 3.56
C GLN A 67 -7.02 14.79 4.00
N GLU A 68 -7.57 14.02 3.06
CA GLU A 68 -8.52 12.92 3.36
C GLU A 68 -7.91 11.90 4.32
N ALA A 69 -6.67 11.47 4.06
CA ALA A 69 -5.98 10.50 4.90
C ALA A 69 -5.76 11.01 6.33
N LYS A 70 -5.33 12.26 6.49
CA LYS A 70 -5.14 12.90 7.80
C LYS A 70 -6.45 12.94 8.60
N LEU A 71 -7.54 13.37 7.97
CA LEU A 71 -8.84 13.51 8.66
C LEU A 71 -9.42 12.16 9.10
N LYS A 72 -9.11 11.08 8.36
CA LYS A 72 -9.70 9.76 8.60
C LYS A 72 -8.90 8.90 9.58
N PHE A 73 -7.58 9.06 9.63
CA PHE A 73 -6.68 8.13 10.33
C PHE A 73 -5.74 8.79 11.34
N THR A 74 -5.83 10.10 11.58
CA THR A 74 -5.09 10.82 12.62
C THR A 74 -6.07 11.50 13.55
#